data_AF-X0UIQ9-F1
#
_entry.id   AF-X0UIQ9-F1
#
_cell.length_a   1.000
_cell.length_b   1.000
_cell.length_c   1.000
_cell.angle_alpha   90.00
_cell.angle_beta   90.00
_cell.angle_gamma   90.00
#
_symmetry.space_group_name_H-M   'P 1'
#
loop_
_entity.id
_entity.type
_entity.pdbx_description
1 polymer ?
#
loop_
_entity_poly.entity_id
_entity_poly.type
_entity_poly.pdbx_seq_one_letter_code
_entity_poly.pdbx_strand_id
1 'polypeptide(L)'
;MEIDQFIRESGLNLPRVGQIGIVTSGIDDALPDFATAFNLRSWYEPQYAEKQFFIDGEQVDLDFNLVFAYSGGLQIELIEEKSQKAAIYREHLEQFGQGIHHLGFFIADIDAKL
;
A
#
# COMPACT_ATOMS: atom_id res chain seq x y z
N MET A 1 -4.02 25.93 19.27
CA MET A 1 -4.83 25.54 18.11
C MET A 1 -4.83 24.03 18.09
N GLU A 2 -6.00 23.41 18.18
CA GLU A 2 -6.10 21.96 18.36
C GLU A 2 -5.96 21.25 17.01
N ILE A 3 -5.24 20.12 17.00
CA ILE A 3 -4.98 19.31 15.79
C ILE A 3 -6.28 18.92 15.08
N ASP A 4 -7.35 18.69 15.83
CA ASP A 4 -8.68 18.36 15.31
C ASP A 4 -9.27 19.47 14.44
N GLN A 5 -8.99 20.73 14.76
CA GLN A 5 -9.44 21.87 13.95
C GLN A 5 -8.73 21.87 12.59
N PHE A 6 -7.42 21.66 12.57
CA PHE A 6 -6.65 21.58 11.33
C PHE A 6 -7.09 20.44 10.42
N ILE A 7 -7.37 19.26 10.98
CA ILE A 7 -7.83 18.11 10.20
C ILE A 7 -9.17 18.44 9.52
N ARG A 8 -10.11 19.07 10.24
CA ARG A 8 -11.40 19.49 9.68
C ARG A 8 -11.25 20.56 8.61
N GLU A 9 -10.37 21.54 8.84
CA GLU A 9 -10.14 22.65 7.91
C GLU A 9 -9.34 22.25 6.66
N SER A 10 -8.64 21.11 6.68
CA SER A 10 -7.88 20.60 5.52
C SER A 10 -8.75 20.28 4.28
N GLY A 11 -10.06 20.12 4.46
CA GLY A 11 -11.01 19.79 3.38
C GLY A 11 -10.97 18.33 2.93
N LEU A 12 -9.92 17.56 3.24
CA LEU A 12 -9.79 16.16 2.84
C LEU A 12 -10.80 15.23 3.54
N ASN A 13 -11.11 15.50 4.81
CA ASN A 13 -12.04 14.73 5.64
C ASN A 13 -11.81 13.20 5.60
N LEU A 14 -10.57 12.75 5.43
CA LEU A 14 -10.26 11.32 5.32
C LEU A 14 -10.42 10.61 6.68
N PRO A 15 -10.75 9.31 6.69
CA PRO A 15 -10.69 8.52 7.91
C PRO A 15 -9.23 8.40 8.39
N ARG A 16 -9.04 7.73 9.54
CA ARG A 16 -7.69 7.33 9.96
C ARG A 16 -7.06 6.42 8.90
N VAL A 17 -5.74 6.48 8.77
CA VAL A 17 -4.96 5.59 7.90
C VAL A 17 -5.35 4.15 8.20
N GLY A 18 -5.78 3.44 7.16
CA GLY A 18 -6.22 2.04 7.23
C GLY A 18 -5.16 1.07 6.72
N GLN A 19 -4.22 1.55 5.89
CA GLN A 19 -3.19 0.71 5.29
C GLN A 19 -1.85 1.45 5.16
N ILE A 20 -0.76 0.72 5.31
CA ILE A 20 0.60 1.14 4.93
C ILE A 20 1.11 0.16 3.88
N GLY A 21 1.36 0.66 2.67
CA GLY A 21 1.96 -0.11 1.58
C GLY A 21 3.47 0.06 1.57
N ILE A 22 4.19 -1.06 1.62
CA ILE A 22 5.65 -1.14 1.71
C ILE A 22 6.16 -1.89 0.49
N VAL A 23 7.04 -1.27 -0.28
CA VAL A 23 7.66 -1.92 -1.44
C VAL A 23 8.93 -2.63 -1.01
N THR A 24 9.10 -3.85 -1.50
CA THR A 24 10.28 -4.69 -1.28
C THR A 24 10.85 -5.14 -2.63
N SER A 25 12.15 -5.47 -2.67
CA SER A 25 12.76 -6.07 -3.87
C SER A 25 12.45 -7.57 -4.03
N GLY A 26 11.77 -8.15 -3.05
CA GLY A 26 11.48 -9.57 -2.93
C GLY A 26 10.71 -9.86 -1.65
N ILE A 27 9.51 -10.42 -1.74
CA ILE A 27 8.70 -10.67 -0.53
C ILE A 27 9.30 -11.81 0.31
N ASP A 28 9.79 -12.88 -0.32
CA ASP A 28 10.34 -14.04 0.40
C ASP A 28 11.51 -13.66 1.33
N ASP A 29 12.38 -12.78 0.85
CA ASP A 29 13.55 -12.33 1.61
C ASP A 29 13.20 -11.24 2.63
N ALA A 30 12.25 -10.35 2.32
CA ALA A 30 11.90 -9.21 3.18
C ALA A 30 10.88 -9.57 4.29
N LEU A 31 10.03 -10.57 4.05
CA LEU A 31 8.94 -10.94 4.96
C LEU A 31 9.44 -11.30 6.38
N PRO A 32 10.52 -12.09 6.58
CA PRO A 32 11.03 -12.37 7.92
C PRO A 32 11.42 -11.12 8.71
N ASP A 33 12.04 -10.14 8.04
CA ASP A 33 12.47 -8.89 8.65
C ASP A 33 11.27 -8.03 9.05
N PHE A 34 10.28 -7.86 8.17
CA PHE A 34 9.07 -7.11 8.48
C PHE A 34 8.18 -7.81 9.51
N ALA A 35 8.05 -9.13 9.44
CA ALA A 35 7.34 -9.92 10.45
C ALA A 35 7.97 -9.75 11.84
N THR A 36 9.29 -9.72 11.91
CA THR A 36 10.04 -9.49 13.15
C THR A 36 9.88 -8.05 13.64
N ALA A 37 10.11 -7.07 12.76
CA ALA A 37 10.06 -5.65 13.10
C ALA A 37 8.68 -5.20 13.60
N PHE A 38 7.60 -5.72 13.00
CA PHE A 38 6.23 -5.39 13.41
C PHE A 38 5.64 -6.38 14.43
N ASN A 39 6.35 -7.47 14.77
CA ASN A 39 5.86 -8.56 15.60
C ASN A 39 4.51 -9.12 15.10
N LEU A 40 4.39 -9.30 13.79
CA LEU A 40 3.21 -9.85 13.11
C LEU A 40 3.51 -11.25 12.59
N ARG A 41 2.70 -12.22 13.02
CA ARG A 41 2.93 -13.65 12.75
C ARG A 41 2.07 -14.20 11.62
N SER A 42 0.92 -13.59 11.38
CA SER A 42 -0.06 -14.06 10.41
C SER A 42 -0.02 -13.15 9.21
N TRP A 43 0.62 -13.66 8.16
CA TRP A 43 0.70 -13.03 6.86
C TRP A 43 -0.03 -13.92 5.85
N TYR A 44 -0.68 -13.32 4.86
CA TYR A 44 -1.42 -14.06 3.85
C TYR A 44 -1.37 -13.38 2.50
N GLU A 45 -1.40 -14.21 1.46
CA GLU A 45 -1.63 -13.76 0.10
C GLU A 45 -3.14 -13.57 -0.12
N PRO A 46 -3.59 -12.36 -0.46
CA PRO A 46 -4.98 -12.10 -0.78
C PRO A 46 -5.37 -12.72 -2.13
N GLN A 47 -6.59 -13.23 -2.22
CA GLN A 47 -7.17 -13.63 -3.50
C GLN A 47 -7.79 -12.43 -4.19
N TYR A 48 -7.42 -12.22 -5.45
CA TYR A 48 -7.93 -11.12 -6.25
C TYR A 48 -8.86 -11.62 -7.36
N ALA A 49 -9.90 -10.83 -7.63
CA ALA A 49 -10.58 -10.88 -8.93
C ALA A 49 -9.64 -10.32 -10.02
N GLU A 50 -9.99 -10.52 -11.29
CA GLU A 50 -9.30 -9.92 -12.42
C GLU A 50 -9.24 -8.38 -12.24
N LYS A 51 -8.04 -7.81 -12.32
CA LYS A 51 -7.80 -6.37 -12.11
C LYS A 51 -7.35 -5.71 -13.41
N GLN A 52 -7.84 -4.51 -13.64
CA GLN A 52 -7.31 -3.60 -14.65
C GLN A 52 -6.60 -2.46 -13.95
N PHE A 53 -5.41 -2.12 -14.43
CA PHE A 53 -4.61 -1.05 -13.87
C PHE A 53 -4.45 0.04 -14.92
N PHE A 54 -4.48 1.29 -14.47
CA PHE A 54 -4.33 2.45 -15.32
C PHE A 54 -3.32 3.42 -14.72
N ILE A 55 -2.37 3.87 -15.53
CA ILE A 55 -1.43 4.95 -15.20
C ILE A 55 -1.73 6.10 -16.15
N ASP A 56 -2.03 7.28 -15.62
CA ASP A 56 -2.39 8.46 -16.42
C ASP A 56 -3.51 8.20 -17.45
N GLY A 57 -4.43 7.29 -17.12
CA GLY A 57 -5.54 6.89 -17.98
C GLY A 57 -5.21 5.81 -19.02
N GLU A 58 -3.95 5.40 -19.15
CA GLU A 58 -3.54 4.32 -20.04
C GLU A 58 -3.54 2.98 -19.30
N GLN A 59 -4.15 1.95 -19.89
CA GLN A 59 -4.18 0.62 -19.30
C GLN A 59 -2.77 0.03 -19.29
N VAL A 60 -2.33 -0.46 -18.13
CA VAL A 60 -1.03 -1.10 -17.96
C VAL A 60 -1.17 -2.54 -17.46
N ASP A 61 -0.24 -3.36 -17.91
CA ASP A 61 -0.09 -4.74 -17.47
C ASP A 61 0.87 -4.77 -16.26
N LEU A 62 0.28 -4.84 -15.08
CA LEU A 62 0.99 -4.95 -13.81
C LEU A 62 0.96 -6.38 -13.31
N ASP A 63 2.15 -6.89 -13.02
CA ASP A 63 2.35 -8.15 -12.33
C ASP A 63 3.08 -7.85 -11.03
N PHE A 64 2.49 -8.26 -9.91
CA PHE A 64 3.02 -8.04 -8.57
C PHE A 64 2.52 -9.11 -7.61
N ASN A 65 3.34 -9.38 -6.60
CA ASN A 65 2.96 -10.15 -5.44
C ASN A 65 2.59 -9.22 -4.29
N LEU A 66 1.59 -9.63 -3.50
CA LEU A 66 1.14 -8.90 -2.32
C LEU A 66 1.01 -9.87 -1.15
N VAL A 67 1.50 -9.45 0.01
CA VAL A 67 1.30 -10.19 1.26
C VAL A 67 0.86 -9.23 2.35
N PHE A 68 -0.20 -9.59 3.06
CA PHE A 68 -0.86 -8.74 4.04
C PHE A 68 -0.75 -9.29 5.45
N ALA A 69 -0.65 -8.39 6.42
CA ALA A 69 -0.90 -8.65 7.82
C ALA A 69 -1.67 -7.49 8.47
N TYR A 70 -2.18 -7.70 9.68
CA TYR A 70 -2.94 -6.70 10.42
C TYR A 70 -2.35 -6.47 11.80
N SER A 71 -2.17 -5.19 12.14
CA SER A 71 -1.93 -4.72 13.51
C SER A 71 -3.19 -4.02 14.01
N GLY A 72 -4.07 -4.77 14.67
CA GLY A 72 -5.41 -4.30 14.99
C GLY A 72 -6.19 -3.95 13.71
N GLY A 73 -6.59 -2.68 13.58
CA GLY A 73 -7.31 -2.18 12.40
C GLY A 73 -6.44 -1.65 11.27
N LEU A 74 -5.10 -1.68 11.42
CA LEU A 74 -4.16 -1.21 10.39
C LEU A 74 -3.65 -2.39 9.56
N GLN A 75 -3.86 -2.33 8.25
CA GLN A 75 -3.30 -3.29 7.30
C GLN A 75 -1.85 -2.92 6.95
N ILE A 76 -0.95 -3.89 7.04
CA ILE A 76 0.41 -3.80 6.54
C ILE A 76 0.47 -4.61 5.25
N GLU A 77 0.83 -3.95 4.15
CA GLU A 77 0.94 -4.55 2.83
C GLU A 77 2.41 -4.55 2.40
N LEU A 78 2.94 -5.73 2.06
CA LEU A 78 4.21 -5.86 1.34
C LEU A 78 3.93 -6.03 -0.15
N ILE A 79 4.70 -5.32 -0.97
CA ILE A 79 4.55 -5.25 -2.42
C ILE A 79 5.85 -5.62 -3.09
N GLU A 80 5.80 -6.60 -3.99
CA GLU A 80 6.90 -6.93 -4.89
C GLU A 80 6.41 -6.85 -6.32
N GLU A 81 6.93 -5.88 -7.09
CA GLU A 81 6.64 -5.78 -8.53
C GLU A 81 7.42 -6.86 -9.29
N LYS A 82 6.71 -7.70 -10.04
CA LYS A 82 7.30 -8.73 -10.92
C LYS A 82 7.49 -8.21 -12.34
N SER A 83 6.61 -7.30 -12.77
CA SER A 83 6.69 -6.67 -14.08
C SER A 83 7.83 -5.66 -14.15
N GLN A 84 8.50 -5.57 -15.29
CA GLN A 84 9.47 -4.50 -15.57
C GLN A 84 8.86 -3.34 -16.36
N LYS A 85 7.55 -3.38 -16.68
CA LYS A 85 6.96 -2.52 -17.71
C LYS A 85 6.34 -1.23 -17.19
N ALA A 86 5.77 -1.23 -15.99
CA ALA A 86 4.96 -0.13 -15.48
C ALA A 86 5.71 0.76 -14.46
N ALA A 87 6.80 0.25 -13.89
CA ALA A 87 7.82 0.97 -13.12
C ALA A 87 7.36 1.73 -11.87
N ILE A 88 6.10 1.64 -11.45
CA ILE A 88 5.57 2.38 -10.29
C ILE A 88 6.36 2.08 -9.02
N TYR A 89 6.55 0.80 -8.69
CA TYR A 89 7.23 0.42 -7.46
C TYR A 89 8.74 0.34 -7.67
N ARG A 90 9.18 0.02 -8.89
CA ARG A 90 10.59 0.02 -9.27
C ARG A 90 11.25 1.39 -9.11
N GLU A 91 10.62 2.47 -9.56
CA GLU A 91 11.20 3.82 -9.41
C GLU A 91 11.42 4.17 -7.93
N HIS A 92 10.49 3.76 -7.06
CA HIS A 92 10.65 3.91 -5.62
C HIS A 92 11.85 3.12 -5.09
N LEU A 93 11.99 1.85 -5.48
CA LEU A 93 13.12 1.01 -5.08
C LEU A 93 14.46 1.57 -5.55
N GLU A 94 14.53 2.07 -6.78
CA GLU A 94 15.76 2.65 -7.34
C GLU A 94 16.18 3.95 -6.62
N GLN A 95 15.21 4.77 -6.22
CA GLN A 95 15.47 6.07 -5.58
C GLN A 95 15.67 5.96 -4.06
N PHE A 96 14.90 5.11 -3.38
CA PHE A 96 14.78 5.10 -1.93
C PHE A 96 15.08 3.74 -1.28
N GLY A 97 15.18 2.68 -2.07
CA GLY A 97 15.28 1.31 -1.56
C GLY A 97 13.94 0.79 -1.04
N GLN A 98 13.99 -0.30 -0.27
CA GLN A 98 12.80 -0.90 0.33
C GLN A 98 12.22 0.01 1.41
N GLY A 99 10.91 0.19 1.43
CA GLY A 99 10.29 1.09 2.40
C GLY A 99 8.84 1.42 2.15
N ILE A 100 8.31 2.32 2.98
CA ILE A 100 6.92 2.79 2.87
C ILE A 100 6.78 3.57 1.57
N HIS A 101 5.87 3.10 0.71
CA HIS A 101 5.54 3.73 -0.55
C HIS A 101 4.28 4.59 -0.46
N HIS A 102 3.24 4.10 0.20
CA HIS A 102 1.97 4.81 0.26
C HIS A 102 1.17 4.55 1.55
N LEU A 103 0.21 5.44 1.80
CA LEU A 103 -0.83 5.27 2.82
C LEU A 103 -2.17 5.00 2.14
N GLY A 104 -2.93 4.04 2.66
CA GLY A 104 -4.28 3.74 2.20
C GLY A 104 -5.35 4.15 3.21
N PHE A 105 -6.50 4.56 2.69
CA PHE A 105 -7.66 4.98 3.46
C PHE A 105 -8.89 4.21 2.98
N PHE A 106 -9.58 3.53 3.89
CA PHE A 106 -10.80 2.81 3.56
C PHE A 106 -12.02 3.73 3.65
N ILE A 107 -12.63 4.01 2.51
CA ILE A 107 -13.84 4.82 2.38
C ILE A 107 -14.96 3.97 1.76
N ALA A 108 -16.21 4.35 2.02
CA ALA A 108 -17.36 3.60 1.52
C ALA A 108 -17.63 3.82 0.03
N ASP A 109 -17.32 5.02 -0.48
CA ASP A 109 -17.62 5.46 -1.84
C ASP A 109 -16.58 6.50 -2.26
N ILE A 110 -15.88 6.26 -3.37
CA ILE A 110 -14.84 7.15 -3.90
C ILE A 110 -15.45 8.36 -4.62
N ASP A 111 -16.56 8.18 -5.33
CA ASP A 111 -17.23 9.24 -6.10
C ASP A 111 -17.93 10.23 -5.18
N ALA A 112 -18.46 9.75 -4.05
CA ALA A 112 -18.99 10.63 -3.01
C ALA A 112 -17.88 11.35 -2.22
N LYS A 113 -16.62 10.94 -2.36
CA LYS A 113 -15.50 11.43 -1.57
C LYS A 113 -14.60 12.42 -2.31
N LEU A 114 -14.43 12.23 -3.62
CA LEU A 114 -13.69 13.11 -4.53
C LEU A 114 -14.58 14.22 -5.09
#